data_AF-A0A0C3K634-F1
#
_entry.id   AF-A0A0C3K634-F1
#
_cell.length_a   1.000
_cell.length_b   1.000
_cell.length_c   1.000
_cell.angle_alpha   90.00
_cell.angle_beta   90.00
_cell.angle_gamma   90.00
#
_symmetry.space_group_name_H-M   'P 1'
#
loop_
_entity.id
_entity.type
_entity.pdbx_description
1 polymer ?
#
loop_
_entity_poly.entity_id
_entity_poly.type
_entity_poly.pdbx_seq_one_letter_code
_entity_poly.pdbx_strand_id
1 'polypeptide(L)'
;MSFLPSPDHPLGTDLWTDDLQALIKSRANIRELQQWECFPTSLTQLVEWATVAQHPTCTDRRRSHLIIYKTLPVPEPCGVLYPVSVRIYSFLDKFCVGEFGNWTGDCAKAAYAVQSLSISGTRNTIAWRNQLECLNLAATFASHVLKIPLPAKQFRGHVHMQRKVFTKDLHPPDDQVTPPVNSAPQNAHLPKLPDYPWVWNGPVKILECNRDGTISPIHKVLLSQGHFVEIDAEFDLVVVRTHTSRTHLRVFLTCKQILHLQSARSVQASGTAWPPSSYTEIKRMRANATTDDHHGTLQFSLVPCEPGCPSSSQVPGSFAE
;
A
#
# COMPACT_ATOMS: atom_id res chain seq x y z
N MET A 1 15.37 -6.30 -2.31
CA MET A 1 14.69 -5.16 -2.97
C MET A 1 15.43 -4.90 -4.26
N SER A 2 14.74 -4.48 -5.33
CA SER A 2 15.40 -4.18 -6.60
C SER A 2 15.22 -2.73 -7.04
N PHE A 3 16.22 -2.20 -7.74
CA PHE A 3 16.27 -0.84 -8.26
C PHE A 3 15.81 -0.81 -9.71
N LEU A 4 15.04 0.20 -10.10
CA LEU A 4 14.53 0.35 -11.46
C LEU A 4 15.59 1.04 -12.36
N PRO A 5 16.16 0.34 -13.37
CA PRO A 5 17.22 0.90 -14.21
C PRO A 5 16.68 1.84 -15.29
N SER A 6 17.57 2.61 -15.92
CA SER A 6 17.38 3.15 -17.27
C SER A 6 18.07 2.24 -18.31
N PRO A 7 17.99 2.52 -19.63
CA PRO A 7 18.75 1.76 -20.63
C PRO A 7 20.27 1.75 -20.39
N ASP A 8 20.83 2.85 -19.87
CA ASP A 8 22.27 3.07 -19.73
C ASP A 8 22.78 3.03 -18.28
N HIS A 9 21.89 2.88 -17.28
CA HIS A 9 22.25 2.99 -15.86
C HIS A 9 21.42 2.07 -14.94
N PRO A 10 22.04 1.17 -14.13
CA PRO A 10 21.32 0.15 -13.36
C PRO A 10 20.43 0.70 -12.23
N LEU A 11 20.67 1.94 -11.78
CA LEU A 11 19.82 2.65 -10.81
C LEU A 11 18.85 3.69 -11.44
N GLY A 12 18.92 3.92 -12.75
CA GLY A 12 18.12 4.96 -13.43
C GLY A 12 18.33 6.41 -12.95
N THR A 13 19.45 6.72 -12.28
CA THR A 13 19.73 8.04 -11.68
C THR A 13 20.16 9.11 -12.68
N ASP A 14 20.70 8.66 -13.82
CA ASP A 14 21.01 9.43 -15.03
C ASP A 14 19.82 10.26 -15.55
N LEU A 15 18.59 9.79 -15.35
CA LEU A 15 17.37 10.45 -15.84
C LEU A 15 16.83 11.56 -14.90
N TRP A 16 17.46 11.77 -13.74
CA TRP A 16 17.07 12.75 -12.73
C TRP A 16 17.96 13.99 -12.76
N THR A 17 17.45 15.13 -12.27
CA THR A 17 18.24 16.34 -12.03
C THR A 17 19.40 16.09 -11.07
N ASP A 18 20.51 16.81 -11.23
CA ASP A 18 21.78 16.55 -10.56
C ASP A 18 21.68 16.48 -9.02
N ASP A 19 20.80 17.30 -8.43
CA ASP A 19 20.54 17.33 -6.98
C ASP A 19 19.86 16.05 -6.49
N LEU A 20 18.85 15.56 -7.21
CA LEU A 20 18.15 14.31 -6.94
C LEU A 20 19.02 13.10 -7.30
N GLN A 21 19.82 13.19 -8.36
CA GLN A 21 20.79 12.18 -8.77
C GLN A 21 21.85 11.96 -7.68
N ALA A 22 22.39 13.05 -7.10
CA ALA A 22 23.34 12.98 -5.99
C ALA A 22 22.72 12.33 -4.75
N LEU A 23 21.45 12.66 -4.43
CA LEU A 23 20.70 12.01 -3.36
C LEU A 23 20.54 10.51 -3.61
N ILE A 24 20.10 10.06 -4.80
CA ILE A 24 19.91 8.63 -5.05
C ILE A 24 21.25 7.88 -5.06
N LYS A 25 22.33 8.48 -5.60
CA LYS A 25 23.67 7.87 -5.61
C LYS A 25 24.27 7.68 -4.21
N SER A 26 23.85 8.45 -3.21
CA SER A 26 24.25 8.20 -1.81
C SER A 26 23.45 7.08 -1.12
N ARG A 27 22.34 6.62 -1.72
CA ARG A 27 21.49 5.54 -1.19
C ARG A 27 21.92 4.13 -1.59
N ALA A 28 22.73 3.99 -2.65
CA ALA A 28 23.19 2.70 -3.17
C ALA A 28 24.45 2.84 -4.02
N ASN A 29 25.51 2.10 -3.66
CA ASN A 29 26.69 2.00 -4.52
C ASN A 29 26.41 1.03 -5.69
N ILE A 30 26.41 1.57 -6.91
CA ILE A 30 26.24 0.82 -8.16
C ILE A 30 27.15 -0.42 -8.26
N ARG A 31 28.37 -0.32 -7.70
CA ARG A 31 29.39 -1.38 -7.77
C ARG A 31 29.16 -2.54 -6.79
N GLU A 32 28.26 -2.39 -5.84
CA GLU A 32 27.93 -3.39 -4.81
C GLU A 32 26.62 -4.14 -5.13
N LEU A 33 25.81 -3.60 -6.05
CA LEU A 33 24.52 -4.17 -6.46
C LEU A 33 24.68 -5.60 -6.96
N GLN A 34 23.91 -6.51 -6.35
CA GLN A 34 23.84 -7.89 -6.80
C GLN A 34 22.89 -8.01 -8.01
N GLN A 35 23.07 -9.03 -8.85
CA GLN A 35 22.26 -9.21 -10.07
C GLN A 35 20.74 -9.30 -9.80
N TRP A 36 20.34 -9.83 -8.63
CA TRP A 36 18.94 -9.90 -8.21
C TRP A 36 18.37 -8.54 -7.74
N GLU A 37 19.23 -7.57 -7.41
CA GLU A 37 18.85 -6.20 -7.05
C GLU A 37 18.71 -5.28 -8.28
N CYS A 38 19.28 -5.65 -9.43
CA CYS A 38 19.00 -4.99 -10.70
C CYS A 38 17.63 -5.45 -11.22
N PHE A 39 16.63 -4.56 -11.30
CA PHE A 39 15.35 -4.90 -11.92
C PHE A 39 15.54 -5.06 -13.44
N PRO A 40 15.01 -6.10 -14.11
CA PRO A 40 15.33 -6.32 -15.53
C PRO A 40 14.65 -5.35 -16.51
N THR A 41 15.30 -5.08 -17.64
CA THR A 41 14.81 -4.16 -18.69
C THR A 41 13.95 -4.83 -19.76
N SER A 42 13.86 -6.16 -19.76
CA SER A 42 13.12 -6.93 -20.78
C SER A 42 12.30 -8.10 -20.20
N LEU A 43 11.28 -8.55 -20.95
CA LEU A 43 10.48 -9.72 -20.57
C LEU A 43 11.31 -11.01 -20.51
N THR A 44 12.30 -11.18 -21.39
CA THR A 44 13.20 -12.35 -21.40
C THR A 44 13.98 -12.45 -20.09
N GLN A 45 14.63 -11.36 -19.67
CA GLN A 45 15.36 -11.32 -18.41
C GLN A 45 14.42 -11.45 -17.20
N LEU A 46 13.20 -10.90 -17.23
CA LEU A 46 12.21 -11.14 -16.16
C LEU A 46 11.83 -12.63 -16.03
N VAL A 47 11.78 -13.38 -17.14
CA VAL A 47 11.56 -14.84 -17.13
C VAL A 47 12.75 -15.60 -16.54
N GLU A 48 13.97 -15.08 -16.60
CA GLU A 48 15.14 -15.67 -15.95
C GLU A 48 15.20 -15.31 -14.45
N TRP A 49 14.89 -14.05 -14.12
CA TRP A 49 15.06 -13.41 -12.81
C TRP A 49 13.93 -13.70 -11.80
N ALA A 50 12.68 -13.84 -12.28
CA ALA A 50 11.50 -14.01 -11.44
C ALA A 50 10.52 -15.07 -11.95
N THR A 51 9.55 -15.41 -11.10
CA THR A 51 8.38 -16.23 -11.45
C THR A 51 7.13 -15.70 -10.72
N VAL A 52 5.96 -16.25 -11.04
CA VAL A 52 4.73 -15.98 -10.27
C VAL A 52 4.34 -17.25 -9.51
N ALA A 53 4.32 -17.15 -8.18
CA ALA A 53 3.91 -18.24 -7.29
C ALA A 53 2.52 -18.00 -6.71
N GLN A 54 1.92 -19.02 -6.10
CA GLN A 54 0.75 -18.83 -5.25
C GLN A 54 1.17 -18.38 -3.85
N HIS A 55 0.40 -17.47 -3.24
CA HIS A 55 0.65 -17.00 -1.87
C HIS A 55 0.02 -18.00 -0.87
N PRO A 56 0.82 -18.76 -0.09
CA PRO A 56 0.34 -19.94 0.63
C PRO A 56 -0.69 -19.62 1.72
N THR A 57 -0.61 -18.44 2.34
CA THR A 57 -1.49 -17.99 3.43
C THR A 57 -2.57 -16.99 2.99
N CYS A 58 -2.69 -16.70 1.69
CA CYS A 58 -3.65 -15.69 1.22
C CYS A 58 -5.06 -16.28 1.05
N THR A 59 -5.95 -15.93 1.98
CA THR A 59 -7.36 -16.37 1.98
C THR A 59 -8.19 -15.77 0.85
N ASP A 60 -7.81 -14.61 0.30
CA ASP A 60 -8.45 -14.02 -0.88
C ASP A 60 -7.92 -14.65 -2.17
N ARG A 61 -8.67 -15.60 -2.74
CA ARG A 61 -8.39 -16.27 -4.03
C ARG A 61 -8.27 -15.33 -5.24
N ARG A 62 -8.56 -14.03 -5.11
CA ARG A 62 -8.26 -13.02 -6.15
C ARG A 62 -6.85 -12.45 -6.00
N ARG A 63 -6.25 -12.54 -4.82
CA ARG A 63 -4.94 -12.02 -4.41
C ARG A 63 -3.94 -13.13 -4.06
N SER A 64 -4.23 -14.36 -4.45
CA SER A 64 -3.44 -15.55 -4.13
C SER A 64 -2.19 -15.71 -5.01
N HIS A 65 -1.63 -14.63 -5.55
CA HIS A 65 -0.49 -14.65 -6.48
C HIS A 65 0.55 -13.57 -6.13
N LEU A 66 1.83 -13.92 -6.20
CA LEU A 66 2.97 -13.05 -5.93
C LEU A 66 4.00 -13.17 -7.05
N ILE A 67 4.59 -12.05 -7.47
CA ILE A 67 5.87 -12.08 -8.20
C ILE A 67 6.96 -12.38 -7.18
N ILE A 68 7.77 -13.41 -7.40
CA ILE A 68 8.88 -13.81 -6.53
C ILE A 68 10.19 -13.93 -7.30
N TYR A 69 11.31 -13.75 -6.61
CA TYR A 69 12.64 -14.03 -7.17
C TYR A 69 12.78 -15.54 -7.49
N LYS A 70 13.44 -15.88 -8.60
CA LYS A 70 13.74 -17.27 -8.96
C LYS A 70 14.99 -17.81 -8.27
N THR A 71 16.00 -16.97 -8.16
CA THR A 71 17.32 -17.31 -7.63
C THR A 71 17.77 -16.17 -6.73
N LEU A 72 18.12 -16.50 -5.48
CA LEU A 72 18.75 -15.58 -4.54
C LEU A 72 20.18 -16.05 -4.25
N PRO A 73 21.10 -15.16 -3.85
CA PRO A 73 22.53 -15.47 -3.80
C PRO A 73 22.97 -16.28 -2.57
N VAL A 74 22.03 -16.72 -1.73
CA VAL A 74 22.27 -17.45 -0.48
C VAL A 74 21.53 -18.80 -0.54
N PRO A 75 22.11 -19.90 -0.03
CA PRO A 75 21.36 -21.14 0.16
C PRO A 75 20.34 -20.98 1.29
N GLU A 76 19.10 -20.66 0.91
CA GLU A 76 18.00 -20.33 1.83
C GLU A 76 17.13 -21.54 2.21
N PRO A 77 16.30 -21.44 3.27
CA PRO A 77 15.46 -22.54 3.70
C PRO A 77 14.44 -22.94 2.63
N CYS A 78 14.42 -24.23 2.27
CA CYS A 78 13.51 -24.77 1.26
C CYS A 78 12.04 -24.45 1.59
N GLY A 79 11.34 -23.83 0.63
CA GLY A 79 9.90 -23.52 0.74
C GLY A 79 9.56 -22.09 1.17
N VAL A 80 10.54 -21.26 1.53
CA VAL A 80 10.31 -19.82 1.74
C VAL A 80 10.10 -19.13 0.39
N LEU A 81 9.08 -18.26 0.30
CA LEU A 81 8.83 -17.44 -0.89
C LEU A 81 9.31 -16.01 -0.65
N TYR A 82 9.97 -15.42 -1.64
CA TYR A 82 10.58 -14.09 -1.56
C TYR A 82 9.93 -13.13 -2.57
N PRO A 83 8.96 -12.31 -2.14
CA PRO A 83 8.30 -11.34 -3.02
C PRO A 83 9.28 -10.36 -3.65
N VAL A 84 9.09 -10.07 -4.93
CA VAL A 84 9.79 -8.97 -5.60
C VAL A 84 9.24 -7.64 -5.06
N SER A 85 10.09 -6.92 -4.33
CA SER A 85 9.85 -5.54 -3.92
C SER A 85 10.81 -4.60 -4.67
N VAL A 86 10.28 -3.48 -5.16
CA VAL A 86 10.98 -2.49 -5.98
C VAL A 86 11.12 -1.15 -5.26
N ARG A 87 12.27 -0.50 -5.43
CA ARG A 87 12.50 0.87 -4.98
C ARG A 87 12.04 1.86 -6.04
N ILE A 88 11.13 2.74 -5.67
CA ILE A 88 10.53 3.77 -6.53
C ILE A 88 10.90 5.16 -5.98
N TYR A 89 11.54 5.98 -6.80
CA TYR A 89 11.90 7.36 -6.46
C TYR A 89 10.85 8.32 -7.03
N SER A 90 10.28 9.19 -6.19
CA SER A 90 9.12 10.00 -6.58
C SER A 90 8.83 11.17 -5.63
N PHE A 91 7.85 12.00 -5.98
CA PHE A 91 7.31 13.02 -5.08
C PHE A 91 5.96 12.60 -4.51
N LEU A 92 5.75 12.86 -3.22
CA LEU A 92 4.47 12.66 -2.54
C LEU A 92 3.40 13.61 -3.12
N ASP A 93 2.23 13.06 -3.48
CA ASP A 93 1.03 13.86 -3.80
C ASP A 93 0.07 13.88 -2.60
N LYS A 94 -0.55 12.73 -2.30
CA LYS A 94 -1.57 12.56 -1.25
C LYS A 94 -1.29 11.29 -0.48
N PHE A 95 -1.42 11.30 0.84
CA PHE A 95 -1.12 10.13 1.65
C PHE A 95 -2.01 10.03 2.89
N CYS A 96 -2.27 8.80 3.29
CA CYS A 96 -2.96 8.42 4.51
C CYS A 96 -2.20 7.25 5.18
N VAL A 97 -0.91 7.48 5.45
CA VAL A 97 0.01 6.47 6.01
C VAL A 97 0.07 6.50 7.54
N GLY A 98 -1.10 6.72 8.16
CA GLY A 98 -1.26 6.54 9.60
C GLY A 98 -1.15 5.08 10.01
N GLU A 99 -0.83 4.84 11.28
CA GLU A 99 -0.82 3.52 11.93
C GLU A 99 -2.09 2.70 11.60
N PHE A 100 -3.26 3.34 11.68
CA PHE A 100 -4.56 2.78 11.29
C PHE A 100 -5.13 3.36 9.98
N GLY A 101 -4.30 3.97 9.13
CA GLY A 101 -4.72 4.53 7.85
C GLY A 101 -5.87 5.53 7.96
N ASN A 102 -6.96 5.27 7.23
CA ASN A 102 -8.22 6.02 7.25
C ASN A 102 -9.26 5.49 8.27
N TRP A 103 -8.90 4.56 9.17
CA TRP A 103 -9.84 3.97 10.13
C TRP A 103 -10.26 4.96 11.23
N THR A 104 -11.51 4.83 11.67
CA THR A 104 -12.16 5.77 12.63
C THR A 104 -12.52 5.12 13.96
N GLY A 105 -11.89 3.99 14.32
CA GLY A 105 -12.27 3.18 15.50
C GLY A 105 -13.51 2.29 15.30
N ASP A 106 -14.21 2.41 14.16
CA ASP A 106 -15.42 1.65 13.85
C ASP A 106 -15.07 0.23 13.38
N CYS A 107 -15.40 -0.77 14.21
CA CYS A 107 -15.12 -2.18 13.94
C CYS A 107 -15.84 -2.72 12.70
N ALA A 108 -17.04 -2.22 12.36
CA ALA A 108 -17.75 -2.60 11.14
C ALA A 108 -17.03 -2.09 9.88
N LYS A 109 -16.25 -1.00 10.00
CA LYS A 109 -15.44 -0.42 8.92
C LYS A 109 -14.02 -0.99 8.81
N ALA A 110 -13.60 -1.91 9.68
CA ALA A 110 -12.27 -2.53 9.65
C ALA A 110 -11.93 -3.17 8.27
N ALA A 111 -12.93 -3.74 7.59
CA ALA A 111 -12.80 -4.31 6.25
C ALA A 111 -12.34 -3.33 5.15
N TYR A 112 -12.60 -2.03 5.36
CA TYR A 112 -12.34 -0.93 4.42
C TYR A 112 -11.19 -0.02 4.89
N ALA A 113 -10.60 -0.32 6.04
CA ALA A 113 -9.47 0.43 6.58
C ALA A 113 -8.23 0.21 5.71
N VAL A 114 -7.70 1.29 5.13
CA VAL A 114 -6.52 1.29 4.27
C VAL A 114 -5.55 2.41 4.64
N GLN A 115 -4.26 2.06 4.64
CA GLN A 115 -3.18 3.01 4.41
C GLN A 115 -3.11 3.27 2.90
N SER A 116 -2.96 4.52 2.49
CA SER A 116 -2.92 4.88 1.07
C SER A 116 -1.84 5.92 0.75
N LEU A 117 -1.33 5.87 -0.48
CA LEU A 117 -0.20 6.69 -0.93
C LEU A 117 -0.33 6.96 -2.44
N SER A 118 -0.34 8.23 -2.82
CA SER A 118 -0.29 8.69 -4.21
C SER A 118 1.02 9.42 -4.48
N ILE A 119 1.66 9.09 -5.59
CA ILE A 119 2.95 9.65 -6.00
C ILE A 119 2.97 10.02 -7.49
N SER A 120 3.88 10.93 -7.84
CA SER A 120 4.14 11.33 -9.22
C SER A 120 5.59 11.79 -9.42
N GLY A 121 6.03 11.91 -10.68
CA GLY A 121 7.32 12.49 -11.03
C GLY A 121 7.39 14.03 -11.01
N THR A 122 6.26 14.70 -10.82
CA THR A 122 6.08 16.16 -11.00
C THR A 122 6.74 16.69 -12.29
N ARG A 123 7.94 17.28 -12.21
CA ARG A 123 8.72 17.83 -13.33
C ARG A 123 9.72 16.84 -13.94
N ASN A 124 10.12 15.79 -13.21
CA ASN A 124 11.06 14.75 -13.65
C ASN A 124 10.37 13.72 -14.57
N THR A 125 9.77 14.19 -15.66
CA THR A 125 8.87 13.39 -16.51
C THR A 125 9.56 12.22 -17.22
N ILE A 126 10.87 12.32 -17.49
CA ILE A 126 11.66 11.27 -18.16
C ILE A 126 11.95 10.13 -17.17
N ALA A 127 12.62 10.40 -16.05
CA ALA A 127 12.84 9.41 -14.98
C ALA A 127 11.54 8.74 -14.49
N TRP A 128 10.46 9.51 -14.39
CA TRP A 128 9.16 8.98 -14.01
C TRP A 128 8.57 8.06 -15.07
N ARG A 129 8.61 8.43 -16.36
CA ARG A 129 8.18 7.55 -17.46
C ARG A 129 8.95 6.23 -17.46
N ASN A 130 10.28 6.30 -17.31
CA ASN A 130 11.14 5.12 -17.26
C ASN A 130 10.74 4.15 -16.13
N GLN A 131 10.58 4.65 -14.90
CA GLN A 131 10.08 3.81 -13.79
C GLN A 131 8.69 3.22 -14.06
N LEU A 132 7.76 4.02 -14.60
CA LEU A 132 6.44 3.52 -14.98
C LEU A 132 6.52 2.43 -16.05
N GLU A 133 7.50 2.47 -16.94
CA GLU A 133 7.71 1.46 -17.98
C GLU A 133 8.27 0.17 -17.38
N CYS A 134 9.24 0.22 -16.45
CA CYS A 134 9.67 -0.95 -15.66
C CYS A 134 8.51 -1.59 -14.86
N LEU A 135 7.67 -0.76 -14.21
CA LEU A 135 6.51 -1.25 -13.45
C LEU A 135 5.44 -1.88 -14.35
N ASN A 136 5.20 -1.33 -15.55
CA ASN A 136 4.30 -1.95 -16.54
C ASN A 136 4.91 -3.21 -17.18
N LEU A 137 6.24 -3.30 -17.31
CA LEU A 137 6.94 -4.51 -17.75
C LEU A 137 6.70 -5.66 -16.76
N ALA A 138 6.80 -5.39 -15.44
CA ALA A 138 6.44 -6.34 -14.39
C ALA A 138 4.99 -6.85 -14.50
N ALA A 139 4.04 -5.92 -14.72
CA ALA A 139 2.63 -6.26 -14.90
C ALA A 139 2.37 -7.10 -16.17
N THR A 140 3.11 -6.83 -17.24
CA THR A 140 3.05 -7.57 -18.51
C THR A 140 3.62 -8.98 -18.33
N PHE A 141 4.77 -9.11 -17.67
CA PHE A 141 5.35 -10.40 -17.27
C PHE A 141 4.36 -11.24 -16.44
N ALA A 142 3.77 -10.67 -15.39
CA ALA A 142 2.80 -11.38 -14.55
C ALA A 142 1.57 -11.84 -15.35
N SER A 143 1.09 -11.03 -16.29
CA SER A 143 0.00 -11.38 -17.22
C SER A 143 0.36 -12.57 -18.12
N HIS A 144 1.57 -12.58 -18.69
CA HIS A 144 2.06 -13.67 -19.53
C HIS A 144 2.26 -14.97 -18.75
N VAL A 145 2.87 -14.93 -17.56
CA VAL A 145 3.10 -16.12 -16.71
C VAL A 145 1.78 -16.72 -16.23
N LEU A 146 0.84 -15.90 -15.77
CA LEU A 146 -0.50 -16.37 -15.34
C LEU A 146 -1.42 -16.74 -16.51
N LYS A 147 -1.08 -16.35 -17.75
CA LYS A 147 -1.94 -16.44 -18.95
C LYS A 147 -3.29 -15.71 -18.77
N ILE A 148 -3.31 -14.64 -17.97
CA ILE A 148 -4.50 -13.82 -17.68
C ILE A 148 -4.34 -12.46 -18.37
N PRO A 149 -5.26 -12.04 -19.28
CA PRO A 149 -5.13 -10.79 -20.02
C PRO A 149 -4.98 -9.54 -19.14
N LEU A 150 -4.03 -8.67 -19.50
CA LEU A 150 -3.86 -7.33 -18.94
C LEU A 150 -4.56 -6.31 -19.85
N PRO A 151 -5.69 -5.69 -19.44
CA PRO A 151 -6.55 -4.96 -20.37
C PRO A 151 -6.04 -3.56 -20.76
N ALA A 152 -5.03 -3.03 -20.05
CA ALA A 152 -4.39 -1.74 -20.34
C ALA A 152 -3.06 -1.60 -19.57
N LYS A 153 -2.23 -0.60 -19.92
CA LYS A 153 -1.15 -0.10 -19.04
C LYS A 153 -1.73 0.27 -17.67
N GLN A 154 -1.19 -0.34 -16.62
CA GLN A 154 -1.65 -0.24 -15.23
C GLN A 154 -1.14 1.05 -14.59
N PHE A 155 0.16 1.31 -14.72
CA PHE A 155 0.82 2.48 -14.14
C PHE A 155 0.91 3.60 -15.19
N ARG A 156 0.58 4.83 -14.78
CA ARG A 156 0.50 6.03 -15.64
C ARG A 156 1.05 7.23 -14.86
N GLY A 157 0.78 8.47 -15.32
CA GLY A 157 1.34 9.70 -14.74
C GLY A 157 1.25 9.87 -13.21
N HIS A 158 0.31 9.17 -12.56
CA HIS A 158 0.29 8.98 -11.10
C HIS A 158 0.27 7.48 -10.78
N VAL A 159 0.94 7.10 -9.69
CA VAL A 159 0.83 5.77 -9.07
C VAL A 159 0.08 5.92 -7.76
N HIS A 160 -0.92 5.07 -7.53
CA HIS A 160 -1.64 4.97 -6.28
C HIS A 160 -1.42 3.58 -5.66
N MET A 161 -0.98 3.57 -4.41
CA MET A 161 -0.73 2.39 -3.61
C MET A 161 -1.73 2.33 -2.46
N GLN A 162 -2.21 1.13 -2.15
CA GLN A 162 -3.08 0.88 -0.99
C GLN A 162 -2.60 -0.37 -0.26
N ARG A 163 -2.67 -0.32 1.07
CA ARG A 163 -2.39 -1.43 1.98
C ARG A 163 -3.54 -1.52 2.96
N LYS A 164 -4.17 -2.69 3.08
CA LYS A 164 -5.19 -2.90 4.13
C LYS A 164 -4.54 -2.70 5.50
N VAL A 165 -5.26 -2.05 6.41
CA VAL A 165 -4.85 -1.91 7.82
C VAL A 165 -5.13 -3.22 8.55
N PHE A 166 -6.27 -3.86 8.27
CA PHE A 166 -6.65 -5.14 8.85
C PHE A 166 -6.82 -6.23 7.78
N THR A 167 -6.39 -7.45 8.09
CA THR A 167 -6.74 -8.68 7.37
C THR A 167 -7.70 -9.52 8.22
N LYS A 168 -8.39 -10.48 7.60
CA LYS A 168 -9.08 -11.53 8.36
C LYS A 168 -8.18 -12.74 8.47
N ASP A 169 -7.92 -13.17 9.69
CA ASP A 169 -7.55 -14.56 9.92
C ASP A 169 -8.82 -15.43 9.86
N LEU A 170 -8.72 -16.59 9.23
CA LEU A 170 -9.81 -17.57 9.12
C LEU A 170 -9.44 -18.92 9.75
N HIS A 171 -8.20 -19.04 10.24
CA HIS A 171 -7.67 -20.22 10.93
C HIS A 171 -7.09 -19.76 12.26
N PRO A 172 -7.95 -19.38 13.25
CA PRO A 172 -7.46 -19.10 14.58
C PRO A 172 -6.68 -20.32 15.08
N PRO A 173 -5.49 -20.13 15.67
CA PRO A 173 -4.85 -21.17 16.46
C PRO A 173 -5.86 -21.73 17.47
N ASP A 174 -6.00 -23.06 17.54
CA ASP A 174 -6.89 -23.71 18.50
C ASP A 174 -6.56 -23.29 19.96
N ASP A 175 -5.29 -22.99 20.22
CA ASP A 175 -4.78 -22.39 21.46
C ASP A 175 -4.60 -20.85 21.37
N GLN A 176 -5.63 -20.08 20.98
CA GLN A 176 -5.60 -18.62 21.18
C GLN A 176 -5.69 -18.24 22.67
N VAL A 177 -4.54 -18.31 23.34
CA VAL A 177 -4.21 -17.42 24.46
C VAL A 177 -4.59 -16.00 24.05
N THR A 178 -5.39 -15.33 24.90
CA THR A 178 -5.88 -13.97 24.62
C THR A 178 -4.71 -13.06 24.22
N PRO A 179 -4.78 -12.34 23.07
CA PRO A 179 -3.72 -11.42 22.70
C PRO A 179 -3.49 -10.43 23.85
N PRO A 180 -2.23 -10.05 24.16
CA PRO A 180 -1.93 -9.20 25.30
C PRO A 180 -2.67 -7.88 25.16
N VAL A 181 -3.80 -7.77 25.89
CA VAL A 181 -4.61 -6.56 25.94
C VAL A 181 -3.67 -5.48 26.43
N ASN A 182 -3.51 -4.42 25.64
CA ASN A 182 -2.52 -3.38 25.92
C ASN A 182 -3.04 -2.40 26.99
N SER A 183 -3.52 -2.95 28.10
CA SER A 183 -4.22 -2.33 29.23
C SER A 183 -3.29 -1.53 30.16
N ALA A 184 -2.11 -1.16 29.68
CA ALA A 184 -1.36 -0.06 30.29
C ALA A 184 -2.23 1.21 30.21
N PRO A 185 -2.51 1.91 31.33
CA PRO A 185 -3.45 3.03 31.35
C PRO A 185 -3.04 4.20 30.45
N GLN A 186 -1.75 4.28 30.09
CA GLN A 186 -1.20 5.24 29.11
C GLN A 186 -1.78 5.07 27.69
N ASN A 187 -2.33 3.90 27.36
CA ASN A 187 -2.88 3.58 26.04
C ASN A 187 -4.41 3.81 25.94
N ALA A 188 -5.07 4.34 26.98
CA ALA A 188 -6.52 4.55 27.00
C ALA A 188 -7.07 5.47 25.88
N HIS A 189 -6.21 6.22 25.19
CA HIS A 189 -6.55 7.05 24.03
C HIS A 189 -6.44 6.33 22.67
N LEU A 190 -5.91 5.11 22.63
CA LEU A 190 -5.89 4.31 21.41
C LEU A 190 -7.28 3.69 21.17
N PRO A 191 -7.83 3.74 19.94
CA PRO A 191 -9.10 3.09 19.64
C PRO A 191 -8.97 1.58 19.85
N LYS A 192 -9.91 0.98 20.59
CA LYS A 192 -9.94 -0.48 20.81
C LYS A 192 -9.89 -1.19 19.45
N LEU A 193 -8.84 -1.98 19.24
CA LEU A 193 -8.67 -2.76 18.01
C LEU A 193 -9.90 -3.64 17.75
N PRO A 194 -10.28 -3.84 16.47
CA PRO A 194 -11.41 -4.70 16.14
C PRO A 194 -11.12 -6.14 16.59
N ASP A 195 -12.12 -6.76 17.21
CA ASP A 195 -12.02 -8.13 17.70
C ASP A 195 -11.88 -9.16 16.55
N TYR A 196 -11.60 -10.42 16.91
CA TYR A 196 -11.54 -11.55 15.97
C TYR A 196 -12.75 -11.54 15.01
N PRO A 197 -12.56 -11.73 13.69
CA PRO A 197 -11.39 -12.27 12.99
C PRO A 197 -10.32 -11.25 12.54
N TRP A 198 -10.35 -10.00 13.00
CA TRP A 198 -9.47 -8.96 12.45
C TRP A 198 -8.06 -8.99 13.05
N VAL A 199 -7.06 -9.13 12.19
CA VAL A 199 -5.63 -9.00 12.52
C VAL A 199 -5.10 -7.69 11.94
N TRP A 200 -4.38 -6.91 12.75
CA TRP A 200 -3.75 -5.66 12.33
C TRP A 200 -2.42 -5.93 11.61
N ASN A 201 -2.25 -5.37 10.41
CA ASN A 201 -1.07 -5.56 9.56
C ASN A 201 0.13 -4.69 9.98
N GLY A 202 0.03 -3.90 11.05
CA GLY A 202 1.08 -2.96 11.48
C GLY A 202 1.17 -1.66 10.64
N PRO A 203 2.00 -0.69 11.06
CA PRO A 203 2.20 0.55 10.32
C PRO A 203 2.97 0.34 9.00
N VAL A 204 2.94 1.33 8.11
CA VAL A 204 3.99 1.50 7.08
C VAL A 204 5.23 2.05 7.78
N LYS A 205 6.43 1.54 7.47
CA LYS A 205 7.68 2.12 7.99
C LYS A 205 7.90 3.49 7.35
N ILE A 206 8.07 4.54 8.15
CA ILE A 206 8.43 5.88 7.67
C ILE A 206 9.78 6.25 8.26
N LEU A 207 10.74 6.49 7.38
CA LEU A 207 12.15 6.77 7.71
C LEU A 207 12.58 8.11 7.09
N GLU A 208 13.68 8.66 7.57
CA GLU A 208 14.36 9.84 7.01
C GLU A 208 15.84 9.54 6.82
N CYS A 209 16.42 10.04 5.71
CA CYS A 209 17.85 10.03 5.48
C CYS A 209 18.44 11.33 6.02
N ASN A 210 19.22 11.24 7.10
CA ASN A 210 19.86 12.38 7.74
C ASN A 210 21.05 12.90 6.90
N ARG A 211 21.54 14.09 7.26
CA ARG A 211 22.66 14.76 6.56
C ARG A 211 23.99 14.03 6.65
N ASP A 212 24.15 13.16 7.64
CA ASP A 212 25.29 12.27 7.85
C ASP A 212 25.13 10.90 7.13
N GLY A 213 24.04 10.71 6.38
CA GLY A 213 23.70 9.46 5.70
C GLY A 213 23.03 8.41 6.60
N THR A 214 22.87 8.67 7.90
CA THR A 214 22.16 7.75 8.81
C THR A 214 20.66 7.71 8.47
N ILE A 215 20.01 6.60 8.83
CA ILE A 215 18.58 6.38 8.57
C ILE A 215 17.86 6.25 9.90
N SER A 216 16.93 7.14 10.19
CA SER A 216 16.14 7.14 11.43
C SER A 216 14.63 7.08 11.17
N PRO A 217 13.84 6.43 12.04
CA PRO A 217 12.37 6.46 11.93
C PRO A 217 11.83 7.86 12.23
N ILE A 218 10.81 8.29 11.48
CA ILE A 218 10.13 9.57 11.67
C ILE A 218 8.62 9.42 11.75
N HIS A 219 7.96 10.33 12.46
CA HIS A 219 6.50 10.36 12.53
C HIS A 219 5.90 10.97 11.26
N LYS A 220 4.77 10.41 10.79
CA LYS A 220 4.06 10.78 9.54
C LYS A 220 3.77 12.28 9.36
N VAL A 221 3.76 13.06 10.44
CA VAL A 221 3.52 14.52 10.45
C VAL A 221 4.66 15.32 9.80
N LEU A 222 5.85 14.72 9.65
CA LEU A 222 7.01 15.33 9.01
C LEU A 222 7.03 15.13 7.49
N LEU A 223 6.13 14.30 6.95
CA LEU A 223 5.87 14.20 5.51
C LEU A 223 4.97 15.35 5.06
N SER A 224 5.12 15.79 3.81
CA SER A 224 4.20 16.74 3.15
C SER A 224 4.19 16.54 1.63
N GLN A 225 3.16 17.07 0.97
CA GLN A 225 3.07 17.07 -0.49
C GLN A 225 4.32 17.72 -1.11
N GLY A 226 4.82 17.16 -2.21
CA GLY A 226 6.04 17.61 -2.89
C GLY A 226 7.35 17.17 -2.23
N HIS A 227 7.34 16.45 -1.09
CA HIS A 227 8.56 15.83 -0.56
C HIS A 227 9.04 14.73 -1.51
N PHE A 228 10.35 14.68 -1.75
CA PHE A 228 11.01 13.62 -2.52
C PHE A 228 11.30 12.43 -1.61
N VAL A 229 10.96 11.23 -2.10
CA VAL A 229 10.97 9.99 -1.34
C VAL A 229 11.48 8.80 -2.17
N GLU A 230 12.16 7.89 -1.48
CA GLU A 230 12.38 6.50 -1.91
C GLU A 230 11.27 5.64 -1.28
N ILE A 231 10.59 4.82 -2.07
CA ILE A 231 9.51 3.95 -1.62
C ILE A 231 9.83 2.50 -1.95
N ASP A 232 9.74 1.63 -0.95
CA ASP A 232 9.78 0.18 -1.13
C ASP A 232 8.34 -0.34 -1.33
N ALA A 233 8.09 -1.01 -2.45
CA ALA A 233 6.76 -1.50 -2.80
C ALA A 233 6.76 -2.87 -3.50
N GLU A 234 5.86 -3.75 -3.07
CA GLU A 234 5.61 -5.07 -3.67
C GLU A 234 4.43 -5.04 -4.65
N PHE A 235 4.45 -5.93 -5.64
CA PHE A 235 3.36 -6.10 -6.61
C PHE A 235 2.17 -6.88 -6.03
N ASP A 236 1.00 -6.26 -6.05
CA ASP A 236 -0.28 -6.85 -5.63
C ASP A 236 -1.08 -7.30 -6.86
N LEU A 237 -1.06 -8.61 -7.12
CA LEU A 237 -1.69 -9.24 -8.30
C LEU A 237 -3.15 -9.59 -8.00
N VAL A 238 -4.09 -8.89 -8.64
CA VAL A 238 -5.54 -9.06 -8.43
C VAL A 238 -6.20 -9.64 -9.68
N VAL A 239 -6.62 -10.90 -9.59
CA VAL A 239 -7.42 -11.60 -10.60
C VAL A 239 -8.88 -11.19 -10.46
N VAL A 240 -9.40 -10.47 -11.47
CA VAL A 240 -10.79 -9.99 -11.50
C VAL A 240 -11.60 -10.82 -12.49
N ARG A 241 -12.78 -11.28 -12.09
CA ARG A 241 -13.78 -11.91 -12.97
C ARG A 241 -14.94 -10.94 -13.20
N THR A 242 -15.38 -10.78 -14.44
CA THR A 242 -16.57 -10.00 -14.81
C THR A 242 -17.85 -10.85 -14.71
N HIS A 243 -19.01 -10.21 -14.82
CA HIS A 243 -20.31 -10.92 -14.97
C HIS A 243 -20.37 -11.76 -16.26
N THR A 244 -19.64 -11.38 -17.31
CA THR A 244 -19.47 -12.15 -18.56
C THR A 244 -18.45 -13.29 -18.46
N SER A 245 -18.10 -13.74 -17.24
CA SER A 245 -17.06 -14.75 -16.94
C SER A 245 -15.65 -14.45 -17.48
N ARG A 246 -15.42 -13.28 -18.09
CA ARG A 246 -14.10 -12.87 -18.56
C ARG A 246 -13.21 -12.60 -17.35
N THR A 247 -12.01 -13.16 -17.37
CA THR A 247 -11.01 -12.97 -16.31
C THR A 247 -9.92 -12.04 -16.83
N HIS A 248 -9.58 -11.00 -16.05
CA HIS A 248 -8.50 -10.07 -16.37
C HIS A 248 -7.65 -9.77 -15.14
N LEU A 249 -6.37 -9.47 -15.37
CA LEU A 249 -5.43 -9.11 -14.33
C LEU A 249 -5.52 -7.61 -14.04
N ARG A 250 -5.44 -7.24 -12.77
CA ARG A 250 -5.05 -5.90 -12.33
C ARG A 250 -3.80 -6.02 -11.47
N VAL A 251 -2.87 -5.08 -11.63
CA VAL A 251 -1.62 -5.05 -10.86
C VAL A 251 -1.56 -3.74 -10.11
N PHE A 252 -1.53 -3.84 -8.79
CA PHE A 252 -1.38 -2.72 -7.87
C PHE A 252 0.01 -2.79 -7.21
N LEU A 253 0.33 -1.78 -6.40
CA LEU A 253 1.55 -1.74 -5.59
C LEU A 253 1.18 -1.54 -4.12
N THR A 254 1.81 -2.31 -3.24
CA THR A 254 1.66 -2.23 -1.79
C THR A 254 2.93 -1.62 -1.20
N CYS A 255 2.85 -0.38 -0.72
CA CYS A 255 3.95 0.27 -0.01
C CYS A 255 4.27 -0.48 1.29
N LYS A 256 5.55 -0.83 1.48
CA LYS A 256 6.10 -1.41 2.72
C LYS A 256 6.83 -0.36 3.56
N GLN A 257 7.57 0.53 2.89
CA GLN A 257 8.37 1.57 3.52
C GLN A 257 8.40 2.85 2.67
N ILE A 258 8.45 4.00 3.35
CA ILE A 258 8.74 5.32 2.78
C ILE A 258 10.00 5.84 3.46
N LEU A 259 10.98 6.24 2.66
CA LEU A 259 12.17 6.94 3.12
C LEU A 259 12.15 8.37 2.57
N HIS A 260 12.09 9.35 3.46
CA HIS A 260 12.21 10.76 3.14
C HIS A 260 13.66 11.10 2.77
N LEU A 261 13.83 11.72 1.59
CA LEU A 261 15.13 12.13 1.07
C LEU A 261 15.28 13.67 1.03
N GLN A 262 14.21 14.40 0.71
CA GLN A 262 14.28 15.86 0.55
C GLN A 262 12.90 16.52 0.72
N SER A 263 12.82 17.63 1.46
CA SER A 263 11.58 18.40 1.59
C SER A 263 11.28 19.23 0.34
N ALA A 264 10.00 19.46 0.07
CA ALA A 264 9.49 20.22 -1.09
C ALA A 264 10.11 21.63 -1.22
N ARG A 265 10.43 22.29 -0.09
CA ARG A 265 10.97 23.66 -0.08
C ARG A 265 12.35 23.75 -0.72
N SER A 266 13.19 22.72 -0.55
CA SER A 266 14.52 22.63 -1.16
C SER A 266 14.43 22.62 -2.68
N VAL A 267 13.47 21.87 -3.23
CA VAL A 267 13.24 21.66 -4.66
C VAL A 267 12.70 22.93 -5.36
N GLN A 268 12.07 23.84 -4.62
CA GLN A 268 11.58 25.10 -5.18
C GLN A 268 12.66 26.18 -5.29
N ALA A 269 13.71 26.13 -4.44
CA ALA A 269 14.82 27.08 -4.48
C ALA A 269 15.69 26.93 -5.75
N SER A 270 15.74 25.72 -6.34
CA SER A 270 16.46 25.42 -7.58
C SER A 270 15.64 25.64 -8.87
N GLY A 271 14.33 25.94 -8.78
CA GLY A 271 13.55 26.26 -9.98
C GLY A 271 12.07 26.55 -9.76
N THR A 272 11.65 27.76 -10.14
CA THR A 272 10.27 28.22 -10.43
C THR A 272 9.17 27.80 -9.44
N ALA A 273 8.63 28.77 -8.70
CA ALA A 273 7.57 28.57 -7.71
C ALA A 273 6.36 27.76 -8.24
N TRP A 274 5.74 26.98 -7.35
CA TRP A 274 4.44 26.36 -7.60
C TRP A 274 3.32 27.40 -7.37
N PRO A 275 2.15 27.28 -8.04
CA PRO A 275 0.95 27.91 -7.52
C PRO A 275 0.66 27.37 -6.10
N PRO A 276 0.15 28.20 -5.16
CA PRO A 276 -0.06 27.77 -3.79
C PRO A 276 -1.09 26.65 -3.73
N SER A 277 -0.64 25.43 -3.46
CA SER A 277 -1.56 24.31 -3.18
C SER A 277 -2.30 24.61 -1.87
N SER A 278 -3.59 24.33 -1.86
CA SER A 278 -4.37 24.37 -0.61
C SER A 278 -3.74 23.38 0.37
N TYR A 279 -3.30 23.89 1.53
CA TYR A 279 -2.74 23.08 2.60
C TYR A 279 -3.66 21.89 2.87
N THR A 280 -3.12 20.69 2.89
CA THR A 280 -3.87 19.51 3.32
C THR A 280 -4.19 19.71 4.80
N GLU A 281 -5.44 20.09 5.09
CA GLU A 281 -5.90 20.36 6.45
C GLU A 281 -5.62 19.13 7.32
N ILE A 282 -4.65 19.23 8.22
CA ILE A 282 -4.35 18.19 9.20
C ILE A 282 -5.50 18.22 10.20
N LYS A 283 -6.57 17.50 9.84
CA LYS A 283 -7.79 17.35 10.62
C LYS A 283 -7.46 16.57 11.89
N ARG A 284 -6.92 17.28 12.88
CA ARG A 284 -6.64 16.76 14.22
C ARG A 284 -7.91 16.08 14.72
N MET A 285 -7.79 14.82 15.15
CA MET A 285 -8.86 14.20 15.90
C MET A 285 -9.13 15.10 17.11
N ARG A 286 -10.39 15.55 17.28
CA ARG A 286 -10.81 16.04 18.59
C ARG A 286 -10.74 14.85 19.53
N ALA A 287 -9.88 14.93 20.54
CA ALA A 287 -10.18 14.24 21.77
C ALA A 287 -11.46 14.88 22.31
N ASN A 288 -12.58 14.17 22.22
CA ASN A 288 -13.79 14.59 22.90
C ASN A 288 -13.52 14.42 24.40
N ALA A 289 -13.46 15.53 25.14
CA ALA A 289 -13.45 15.46 26.59
C ALA A 289 -14.77 14.85 27.05
N THR A 290 -14.71 13.74 27.79
CA THR A 290 -15.85 13.20 28.51
C THR A 290 -16.19 14.18 29.63
N THR A 291 -17.28 14.92 29.47
CA THR A 291 -17.95 15.56 30.60
C THR A 291 -18.67 14.47 31.38
N ASP A 292 -18.15 14.12 32.56
CA ASP A 292 -18.95 13.48 33.59
C ASP A 292 -20.09 14.43 33.97
N ASP A 293 -21.32 13.92 33.91
CA ASP A 293 -22.48 14.54 34.55
C ASP A 293 -23.31 13.42 35.20
N HIS A 294 -23.40 13.45 36.53
CA HIS A 294 -24.21 12.54 37.33
C HIS A 294 -25.52 13.24 37.77
N HIS A 295 -26.61 12.46 37.79
CA HIS A 295 -27.94 12.68 38.37
C HIS A 295 -29.11 12.96 37.40
N GLY A 296 -30.25 12.29 37.65
CA GLY A 296 -31.52 12.52 36.95
C GLY A 296 -32.45 11.29 36.91
N THR A 297 -33.06 10.92 38.04
CA THR A 297 -34.05 9.81 38.12
C THR A 297 -35.48 10.33 37.97
N LEU A 298 -36.31 9.66 37.15
CA LEU A 298 -37.80 9.53 37.14
C LEU A 298 -38.19 8.97 35.74
N GLN A 299 -38.96 7.91 35.43
CA GLN A 299 -39.93 6.96 36.04
C GLN A 299 -41.35 7.10 35.43
N PHE A 300 -41.89 5.97 34.89
CA PHE A 300 -43.22 5.75 34.26
C PHE A 300 -43.53 6.51 32.94
N SER A 301 -44.22 5.95 31.93
CA SER A 301 -45.40 5.05 31.97
C SER A 301 -45.47 4.00 30.84
N LEU A 302 -46.50 3.13 30.86
CA LEU A 302 -46.94 2.22 29.78
C LEU A 302 -48.31 2.73 29.22
N VAL A 303 -49.07 2.18 28.26
CA VAL A 303 -49.22 0.89 27.51
C VAL A 303 -49.96 1.25 26.16
N PRO A 304 -50.57 0.37 25.31
CA PRO A 304 -50.38 -1.06 24.93
C PRO A 304 -50.42 -1.34 23.39
N CYS A 305 -50.28 -2.63 23.00
CA CYS A 305 -50.90 -3.39 21.87
C CYS A 305 -51.07 -2.79 20.44
N GLU A 306 -50.44 -3.35 19.39
CA GLU A 306 -50.83 -4.53 18.53
C GLU A 306 -51.60 -4.13 17.23
N PRO A 307 -52.00 -5.04 16.31
CA PRO A 307 -51.12 -5.77 15.38
C PRO A 307 -51.52 -5.59 13.89
N GLY A 308 -50.70 -6.08 12.93
CA GLY A 308 -51.00 -5.90 11.49
C GLY A 308 -50.29 -6.83 10.48
N CYS A 309 -50.95 -7.92 10.13
CA CYS A 309 -50.78 -8.76 8.92
C CYS A 309 -52.17 -9.31 8.53
N PRO A 310 -52.42 -9.93 7.34
CA PRO A 310 -51.47 -10.60 6.41
C PRO A 310 -51.73 -10.35 4.89
N SER A 311 -51.03 -11.11 4.03
CA SER A 311 -51.41 -11.48 2.62
C SER A 311 -51.47 -10.35 1.57
N SER A 312 -51.21 -10.54 0.26
CA SER A 312 -50.62 -11.62 -0.57
C SER A 312 -50.24 -10.97 -1.96
N SER A 313 -49.97 -11.60 -3.12
CA SER A 313 -50.12 -12.97 -3.64
C SER A 313 -49.31 -13.21 -4.94
N GLN A 314 -49.05 -14.48 -5.26
CA GLN A 314 -48.83 -15.06 -6.61
C GLN A 314 -47.53 -14.80 -7.43
N VAL A 315 -47.27 -15.81 -8.27
CA VAL A 315 -46.14 -16.20 -9.13
C VAL A 315 -46.79 -16.79 -10.41
N PRO A 316 -46.17 -16.97 -11.60
CA PRO A 316 -44.86 -16.56 -12.14
C PRO A 316 -44.97 -15.64 -13.39
N GLY A 317 -43.83 -15.36 -14.05
CA GLY A 317 -43.78 -14.86 -15.43
C GLY A 317 -42.56 -15.40 -16.18
N SER A 318 -42.72 -16.54 -16.87
CA SER A 318 -41.67 -17.13 -17.72
C SER A 318 -41.85 -16.72 -19.17
N PHE A 319 -40.78 -16.29 -19.85
CA PHE A 319 -40.63 -16.39 -21.30
C PHE A 319 -39.16 -16.59 -21.66
N ALA A 320 -38.91 -17.22 -22.81
CA ALA A 320 -37.58 -17.52 -23.32
C ALA A 320 -37.55 -17.29 -24.83
N GLU A 321 -36.42 -16.76 -25.31
CA GLU A 321 -35.69 -17.15 -26.53
C GLU A 321 -34.22 -16.70 -26.37
#